data_AF-A0A532F2V8-F1
#
_entry.id   AF-A0A532F2V8-F1
#
_cell.length_a   1.000
_cell.length_b   1.000
_cell.length_c   1.000
_cell.angle_alpha   90.00
_cell.angle_beta   90.00
_cell.angle_gamma   90.00
#
_symmetry.space_group_name_H-M   'P 1'
#
loop_
_entity.id
_entity.type
_entity.pdbx_description
1 polymer ?
#
loop_
_entity_poly.entity_id
_entity_poly.type
_entity_poly.pdbx_seq_one_letter_code
_entity_poly.pdbx_strand_id
1 'polypeptide(L)'
;MQSRLFSGDILPFLFHDSANTAFYMAVDALKAMQNSPVIGPTQYGIPAVNMWFLSVESMISTLYKIVLDDSESTKSRGAVRQTQKLLEKAEQIDSYISGGKATPSQMRLKLTEFATFRNTLFHDLTYVKRPTYSHTIFAVRAEKMNQVDLMQAIIVAVNTFRYYRGAIHNIDLLPKVFINAQFDAVDLLAEEVLFPAFSEILASRQMATDLKLEFSTESLGFELDIEARMLIRHDGPTFPEHNPSNQTIVHRLLADACTRRPIDPTIFKVPDYTANARSTGNS
;
A
#
# COMPACT_ATOMS: atom_id res chain seq x y z
N MET A 1 4.91 -34.51 22.78
CA MET A 1 5.24 -33.34 21.93
C MET A 1 3.93 -32.79 21.42
N GLN A 2 3.33 -31.83 22.13
CA GLN A 2 2.02 -31.29 21.79
C GLN A 2 2.22 -30.20 20.73
N SER A 3 1.81 -30.49 19.49
CA SER A 3 1.61 -29.48 18.46
C SER A 3 0.53 -28.52 18.96
N ARG A 4 0.93 -27.32 19.39
CA ARG A 4 -0.01 -26.21 19.50
C ARG A 4 -0.35 -25.81 18.08
N LEU A 5 -1.41 -26.42 17.56
CA LEU A 5 -2.17 -25.87 16.45
C LEU A 5 -2.46 -24.42 16.80
N PHE A 6 -1.85 -23.48 16.08
CA PHE A 6 -2.45 -22.17 15.89
C PHE A 6 -3.88 -22.47 15.42
N SER A 7 -4.89 -22.19 16.25
CA SER A 7 -6.26 -22.25 15.80
C SER A 7 -6.43 -21.10 14.81
N GLY A 8 -6.17 -21.39 13.53
CA GLY A 8 -6.24 -20.53 12.35
C GLY A 8 -6.84 -19.15 12.57
N ASP A 9 -6.03 -18.22 13.08
CA ASP A 9 -6.38 -16.80 13.07
C ASP A 9 -6.19 -16.30 11.65
N ILE A 10 -7.31 -16.25 10.96
CA ILE A 10 -7.50 -15.58 9.68
C ILE A 10 -7.14 -14.10 9.89
N LEU A 11 -5.94 -13.68 9.46
CA LEU A 11 -5.57 -12.26 9.48
C LEU A 11 -6.26 -11.56 8.30
N PRO A 12 -7.15 -10.57 8.54
CA PRO A 12 -7.70 -9.76 7.46
C PRO A 12 -6.62 -8.78 6.99
N PHE A 13 -6.14 -8.97 5.77
CA PHE A 13 -5.15 -8.08 5.17
C PHE A 13 -5.84 -6.90 4.48
N LEU A 14 -6.34 -5.95 5.29
CA LEU A 14 -7.03 -4.73 4.87
C LEU A 14 -6.23 -3.85 3.88
N PHE A 15 -4.92 -4.10 3.77
CA PHE A 15 -4.09 -3.45 2.77
C PHE A 15 -4.47 -3.85 1.34
N HIS A 16 -5.03 -5.06 1.10
CA HIS A 16 -5.49 -5.46 -0.23
C HIS A 16 -6.63 -4.56 -0.71
N ASP A 17 -7.63 -4.32 0.13
CA ASP A 17 -8.79 -3.50 -0.22
C ASP A 17 -8.39 -2.03 -0.48
N SER A 18 -7.47 -1.53 0.36
CA SER A 18 -6.94 -0.17 0.21
C SER A 18 -6.11 -0.03 -1.08
N ALA A 19 -5.24 -0.99 -1.38
CA ALA A 19 -4.46 -1.01 -2.63
C ALA A 19 -5.36 -1.14 -3.86
N ASN A 20 -6.39 -1.99 -3.81
CA ASN A 20 -7.36 -2.16 -4.88
C ASN A 20 -8.08 -0.83 -5.17
N THR A 21 -8.57 -0.16 -4.12
CA THR A 21 -9.21 1.16 -4.24
C THR A 21 -8.24 2.22 -4.77
N ALA A 22 -7.01 2.26 -4.24
CA ALA A 22 -5.97 3.20 -4.66
C ALA A 22 -5.62 3.05 -6.15
N PHE A 23 -5.53 1.80 -6.63
CA PHE A 23 -5.27 1.48 -8.03
C PHE A 23 -6.34 2.05 -8.95
N TYR A 24 -7.62 1.79 -8.68
CA TYR A 24 -8.71 2.31 -9.51
C TYR A 24 -8.80 3.84 -9.47
N MET A 25 -8.61 4.45 -8.31
CA MET A 25 -8.54 5.93 -8.23
C MET A 25 -7.36 6.50 -9.01
N ALA A 26 -6.23 5.79 -9.08
CA ALA A 26 -5.10 6.20 -9.90
C ALA A 26 -5.42 6.12 -11.40
N VAL A 27 -6.10 5.06 -11.84
CA VAL A 27 -6.61 4.94 -13.23
C VAL A 27 -7.53 6.12 -13.56
N ASP A 28 -8.47 6.46 -12.68
CA ASP A 28 -9.40 7.57 -12.90
C ASP A 28 -8.69 8.94 -12.88
N ALA A 29 -7.64 9.10 -12.07
CA ALA A 29 -6.80 10.30 -12.09
C ALA A 29 -6.03 10.44 -13.42
N LEU A 30 -5.53 9.34 -14.00
CA LEU A 30 -4.87 9.34 -15.30
C LEU A 30 -5.86 9.65 -16.44
N LYS A 31 -7.09 9.10 -16.39
CA LYS A 31 -8.17 9.48 -17.33
C LYS A 31 -8.49 10.96 -17.28
N ALA A 32 -8.64 11.49 -16.06
CA ALA A 32 -8.91 12.91 -15.87
C ALA A 32 -7.76 13.77 -16.42
N MET A 33 -6.52 13.34 -16.20
CA MET A 33 -5.34 13.96 -16.80
C MET A 33 -5.42 13.93 -18.32
N GLN A 34 -5.72 12.80 -18.95
CA GLN A 34 -5.83 12.68 -20.42
C GLN A 34 -6.86 13.62 -21.04
N ASN A 35 -7.96 13.89 -20.34
CA ASN A 35 -9.07 14.71 -20.85
C ASN A 35 -9.00 16.19 -20.44
N SER A 36 -8.18 16.55 -19.45
CA SER A 36 -8.08 17.92 -18.93
C SER A 36 -7.04 18.75 -19.69
N PRO A 37 -7.29 19.99 -20.09
CA PRO A 37 -6.28 20.85 -20.72
C PRO A 37 -5.15 21.26 -19.75
N VAL A 38 -5.29 21.05 -18.44
CA VAL A 38 -4.33 21.45 -17.40
C VAL A 38 -3.91 20.22 -16.57
N ILE A 39 -2.60 20.09 -16.28
CA ILE A 39 -2.08 19.17 -15.26
C ILE A 39 -2.20 19.83 -13.89
N GLY A 40 -2.83 19.14 -12.95
CA GLY A 40 -3.06 19.65 -11.60
C GLY A 40 -3.80 18.65 -10.72
N PRO A 41 -4.21 19.09 -9.51
CA PRO A 41 -4.95 18.25 -8.59
C PRO A 41 -6.22 17.75 -9.27
N THR A 42 -6.41 16.44 -9.30
CA THR A 42 -7.66 15.83 -9.75
C THR A 42 -8.49 15.44 -8.54
N GLN A 43 -9.81 15.37 -8.72
CA GLN A 43 -10.72 14.89 -7.68
C GLN A 43 -10.37 13.48 -7.17
N TYR A 44 -9.61 12.71 -7.95
CA TYR A 44 -9.15 11.36 -7.60
C TYR A 44 -7.71 11.31 -7.08
N GLY A 45 -6.89 12.34 -7.35
CA GLY A 45 -5.46 12.33 -7.05
C GLY A 45 -5.14 12.27 -5.56
N ILE A 46 -5.63 13.24 -4.77
CA ILE A 46 -5.40 13.27 -3.31
C ILE A 46 -6.00 12.03 -2.62
N PRO A 47 -7.25 11.60 -2.93
CA PRO A 47 -7.79 10.35 -2.40
C PRO A 47 -6.93 9.13 -2.75
N ALA A 48 -6.46 8.99 -3.99
CA ALA A 48 -5.61 7.87 -4.40
C ALA A 48 -4.30 7.82 -3.60
N VAL A 49 -3.61 8.96 -3.44
CA VAL A 49 -2.39 9.06 -2.63
C VAL A 49 -2.66 8.63 -1.18
N ASN A 50 -3.78 9.06 -0.60
CA ASN A 50 -4.13 8.66 0.75
C ASN A 50 -4.45 7.16 0.86
N MET A 51 -5.14 6.57 -0.12
CA MET A 51 -5.41 5.13 -0.13
C MET A 51 -4.12 4.29 -0.27
N TRP A 52 -3.15 4.74 -1.08
CA TRP A 52 -1.82 4.13 -1.12
C TRP A 52 -1.12 4.19 0.25
N PHE A 53 -1.17 5.34 0.91
CA PHE A 53 -0.59 5.50 2.24
C PHE A 53 -1.27 4.59 3.28
N LEU A 54 -2.60 4.53 3.28
CA LEU A 54 -3.37 3.65 4.17
C LEU A 54 -3.04 2.16 3.94
N SER A 55 -2.86 1.77 2.68
CA SER A 55 -2.42 0.41 2.34
C SER A 55 -1.05 0.08 2.95
N VAL A 56 -0.09 1.01 2.84
CA VAL A 56 1.26 0.87 3.45
C VAL A 56 1.16 0.80 4.97
N GLU A 57 0.41 1.71 5.59
CA GLU A 57 0.23 1.76 7.04
C GLU A 57 -0.43 0.48 7.58
N SER A 58 -1.42 -0.05 6.86
CA SER A 58 -2.10 -1.29 7.20
C SER A 58 -1.17 -2.49 7.11
N MET A 59 -0.34 -2.61 6.06
CA MET A 59 0.63 -3.69 5.93
C MET A 59 1.66 -3.64 7.06
N ILE A 60 2.29 -2.47 7.30
CA ILE A 60 3.28 -2.30 8.37
C ILE A 60 2.64 -2.59 9.73
N SER A 61 1.42 -2.11 9.98
CA SER A 61 0.74 -2.40 11.26
C SER A 61 0.39 -3.88 11.42
N THR A 62 0.10 -4.59 10.34
CA THR A 62 -0.16 -6.04 10.38
C THR A 62 1.13 -6.80 10.71
N LEU A 63 2.22 -6.51 10.00
CA LEU A 63 3.53 -7.12 10.27
C LEU A 63 4.03 -6.82 11.67
N TYR A 64 3.83 -5.59 12.13
CA TYR A 64 4.23 -5.18 13.46
C TYR A 64 3.48 -5.95 14.56
N LYS A 65 2.18 -6.21 14.39
CA LYS A 65 1.41 -7.04 15.32
C LYS A 65 1.94 -8.47 15.36
N ILE A 66 2.21 -9.07 14.20
CA ILE A 66 2.80 -10.41 14.09
C ILE A 66 4.13 -10.47 14.84
N VAL A 67 4.99 -9.47 14.63
CA VAL A 67 6.30 -9.36 15.29
C VAL A 67 6.16 -9.18 16.81
N LEU A 68 5.22 -8.36 17.28
CA LEU A 68 4.91 -8.22 18.71
C LEU A 68 4.51 -9.56 19.32
N ASP A 69 3.52 -10.23 18.74
CA ASP A 69 2.97 -11.49 19.24
C ASP A 69 4.03 -12.61 19.25
N ASP A 70 4.82 -12.71 18.18
CA ASP A 70 5.92 -13.68 18.09
C ASP A 70 7.00 -13.42 19.17
N SER A 71 7.35 -12.13 19.40
CA SER A 71 8.34 -11.74 20.41
C SER A 71 7.91 -12.06 21.84
N GLU A 72 6.62 -11.89 22.16
CA GLU A 72 6.07 -12.24 23.47
C GLU A 72 6.07 -13.77 23.68
N SER A 73 5.84 -14.53 22.62
CA SER A 73 5.78 -16.00 22.67
C SER A 73 7.15 -16.67 22.80
N THR A 74 8.18 -16.15 22.14
CA THR A 74 9.48 -16.82 22.04
C THR A 74 10.48 -16.40 23.12
N LYS A 75 10.25 -15.30 23.86
CA LYS A 75 11.12 -14.72 24.92
C LYS A 75 12.62 -14.59 24.59
N SER A 76 13.04 -14.88 23.36
CA SER A 76 14.44 -15.17 22.97
C SER A 76 14.93 -14.31 21.80
N ARG A 77 14.02 -13.75 20.99
CA ARG A 77 14.31 -12.69 20.02
C ARG A 77 13.99 -11.35 20.68
N GLY A 78 14.83 -10.33 20.49
CA GLY A 78 14.84 -9.08 21.27
C GLY A 78 13.47 -8.42 21.47
N ALA A 79 13.32 -7.69 22.59
CA ALA A 79 12.03 -7.12 23.00
C ALA A 79 11.52 -6.06 22.01
N VAL A 80 10.39 -6.34 21.38
CA VAL A 80 9.60 -5.40 20.59
C VAL A 80 8.74 -4.56 21.55
N ARG A 81 8.69 -3.24 21.37
CA ARG A 81 7.97 -2.30 22.24
C ARG A 81 6.78 -1.71 21.51
N GLN A 82 5.62 -1.65 22.18
CA GLN A 82 4.42 -1.00 21.67
C GLN A 82 4.69 0.46 21.24
N THR A 83 4.35 0.79 19.98
CA THR A 83 4.40 2.15 19.44
C THR A 83 3.25 2.41 18.45
N GLN A 84 2.85 3.67 18.36
CA GLN A 84 1.85 4.13 17.39
C GLN A 84 2.48 4.69 16.11
N LYS A 85 3.76 5.06 16.11
CA LYS A 85 4.37 5.75 14.97
C LYS A 85 4.77 4.76 13.87
N LEU A 86 4.32 5.02 12.64
CA LEU A 86 4.56 4.16 11.49
C LEU A 86 6.04 3.79 11.29
N LEU A 87 6.94 4.79 11.35
CA LEU A 87 8.37 4.58 11.12
C LEU A 87 9.03 3.77 12.24
N GLU A 88 8.60 3.97 13.49
CA GLU A 88 9.09 3.19 14.62
C GLU A 88 8.61 1.73 14.52
N LYS A 89 7.39 1.48 14.00
CA LYS A 89 6.93 0.11 13.69
C LYS A 89 7.81 -0.54 12.63
N ALA A 90 8.09 0.15 11.52
CA ALA A 90 8.95 -0.35 10.44
C ALA A 90 10.36 -0.67 10.93
N GLU A 91 10.98 0.19 11.74
CA GLU A 91 12.30 -0.06 12.32
C GLU A 91 12.33 -1.28 13.24
N GLN A 92 11.28 -1.48 14.04
CA GLN A 92 11.17 -2.64 14.91
C GLN A 92 10.96 -3.93 14.13
N ILE A 93 10.14 -3.92 13.07
CA ILE A 93 10.00 -5.06 12.15
C ILE A 93 11.36 -5.41 11.55
N ASP A 94 12.03 -4.44 10.93
CA ASP A 94 13.33 -4.65 10.28
C ASP A 94 14.34 -5.24 11.27
N SER A 95 14.40 -4.68 12.49
CA SER A 95 15.33 -5.14 13.53
C SER A 95 15.02 -6.56 13.99
N TYR A 96 13.74 -6.87 14.17
CA TYR A 96 13.32 -8.18 14.66
C TYR A 96 13.56 -9.28 13.63
N ILE A 97 13.15 -9.06 12.37
CA ILE A 97 13.27 -10.04 11.29
C ILE A 97 14.74 -10.27 10.91
N SER A 98 15.56 -9.21 10.89
CA SER A 98 16.99 -9.34 10.61
C SER A 98 17.82 -9.87 11.79
N GLY A 99 17.22 -10.11 12.96
CA GLY A 99 17.91 -10.60 14.15
C GLY A 99 18.88 -9.59 14.77
N GLY A 100 18.69 -8.28 14.56
CA GLY A 100 19.66 -7.27 15.00
C GLY A 100 19.32 -5.84 14.57
N LYS A 101 20.34 -4.99 14.39
CA LYS A 101 20.11 -3.57 14.08
C LYS A 101 19.54 -3.40 12.67
N ALA A 102 18.37 -2.76 12.57
CA ALA A 102 17.81 -2.30 11.31
C ALA A 102 18.83 -1.45 10.53
N THR A 103 19.22 -1.92 9.34
CA THR A 103 20.12 -1.15 8.47
C THR A 103 19.33 -0.02 7.80
N PRO A 104 19.84 1.22 7.74
CA PRO A 104 19.22 2.30 6.96
C PRO A 104 18.94 1.86 5.52
N SER A 105 17.65 1.87 5.13
CA SER A 105 17.21 1.55 3.77
C SER A 105 16.75 2.81 3.05
N GLN A 106 16.96 2.85 1.72
CA GLN A 106 16.46 3.96 0.90
C GLN A 106 14.93 3.98 0.89
N MET A 107 14.32 2.81 0.97
CA MET A 107 12.88 2.65 1.19
C MET A 107 12.39 3.43 2.43
N ARG A 108 13.04 3.31 3.59
CA ARG A 108 12.59 4.02 4.82
C ARG A 108 12.69 5.54 4.71
N LEU A 109 13.71 6.05 4.02
CA LEU A 109 13.85 7.50 3.74
C LEU A 109 12.69 8.00 2.87
N LYS A 110 12.38 7.29 1.79
CA LYS A 110 11.24 7.63 0.91
C LYS A 110 9.89 7.49 1.62
N LEU A 111 9.73 6.49 2.48
CA LEU A 111 8.52 6.29 3.29
C LEU A 111 8.32 7.44 4.30
N THR A 112 9.41 7.94 4.89
CA THR A 112 9.39 9.11 5.78
C THR A 112 8.90 10.35 5.05
N GLU A 113 9.40 10.58 3.84
CA GLU A 113 8.96 11.69 2.99
C GLU A 113 7.51 11.52 2.55
N PHE A 114 7.07 10.29 2.25
CA PHE A 114 5.68 10.02 1.91
C PHE A 114 4.72 10.27 3.08
N ALA A 115 5.07 9.87 4.31
CA ALA A 115 4.30 10.21 5.50
C ALA A 115 4.20 11.73 5.72
N THR A 116 5.31 12.44 5.48
CA THR A 116 5.35 13.91 5.54
C THR A 116 4.46 14.54 4.47
N PHE A 117 4.53 14.06 3.22
CA PHE A 117 3.71 14.53 2.12
C PHE A 117 2.22 14.29 2.36
N ARG A 118 1.83 13.10 2.83
CA ARG A 118 0.44 12.81 3.22
C ARG A 118 -0.06 13.83 4.25
N ASN A 119 0.74 14.13 5.27
CA ASN A 119 0.35 15.15 6.26
C ASN A 119 0.20 16.55 5.65
N THR A 120 1.06 16.94 4.71
CA THR A 120 0.93 18.19 3.95
C THR A 120 -0.38 18.28 3.17
N LEU A 121 -0.90 17.17 2.65
CA LEU A 121 -2.16 17.15 1.89
C LEU A 121 -3.41 17.40 2.76
N PHE A 122 -3.36 17.04 4.04
CA PHE A 122 -4.53 17.10 4.94
C PHE A 122 -4.44 18.18 6.03
N HIS A 123 -3.26 18.76 6.24
CA HIS A 123 -3.06 19.79 7.24
C HIS A 123 -2.61 21.10 6.60
N ASP A 124 -3.26 22.19 7.00
CA ASP A 124 -2.85 23.52 6.60
C ASP A 124 -1.53 23.90 7.27
N LEU A 125 -0.44 23.78 6.52
CA LEU A 125 0.92 24.10 6.99
C LEU A 125 1.24 25.60 6.87
N THR A 126 0.25 26.49 6.75
CA THR A 126 0.44 27.94 6.56
C THR A 126 1.42 28.58 7.58
N TYR A 127 1.54 28.00 8.78
CA TYR A 127 2.46 28.47 9.85
C TYR A 127 3.59 27.49 10.19
N VAL A 128 3.77 26.41 9.43
CA VAL A 128 4.79 25.39 9.68
C VAL A 128 5.92 25.53 8.68
N LYS A 129 7.16 25.23 9.11
CA LYS A 129 8.31 25.14 8.21
C LYS A 129 7.96 24.17 7.07
N ARG A 130 8.01 24.66 5.82
CA ARG A 130 7.69 23.85 4.64
C ARG A 130 8.56 22.60 4.61
N PRO A 131 7.99 21.43 4.25
CA PRO A 131 8.77 20.22 4.13
C PRO A 131 9.79 20.35 3.00
N THR A 132 10.95 19.72 3.19
CA THR A 132 11.97 19.52 2.17
C THR A 132 12.08 18.03 1.89
N TYR A 133 11.99 17.67 0.62
CA TYR A 133 12.13 16.30 0.13
C TYR A 133 13.48 16.18 -0.58
N SER A 134 14.31 15.23 -0.16
CA SER A 134 15.63 14.93 -0.72
C SER A 134 15.70 13.56 -1.40
N HIS A 135 14.72 12.69 -1.16
CA HIS A 135 14.69 11.32 -1.68
C HIS A 135 13.51 11.06 -2.65
N THR A 136 12.56 11.99 -2.71
CA THR A 136 11.38 12.00 -3.57
C THR A 136 11.20 13.37 -4.18
N ILE A 137 10.37 13.46 -5.23
CA ILE A 137 10.06 14.73 -5.91
C ILE A 137 8.66 15.26 -5.58
N PHE A 138 8.15 14.95 -4.38
CA PHE A 138 6.82 15.41 -3.97
C PHE A 138 6.70 16.94 -3.96
N ALA A 139 5.51 17.42 -4.30
CA ALA A 139 5.15 18.82 -4.21
C ALA A 139 5.19 19.30 -2.75
N VAL A 140 5.82 20.45 -2.52
CA VAL A 140 5.96 21.06 -1.18
C VAL A 140 4.62 21.57 -0.63
N ARG A 141 3.63 21.78 -1.50
CA ARG A 141 2.32 22.32 -1.11
C ARG A 141 1.18 21.52 -1.73
N ALA A 142 0.10 21.37 -0.97
CA ALA A 142 -1.07 20.58 -1.37
C ALA A 142 -1.71 21.10 -2.67
N GLU A 143 -1.82 22.42 -2.86
CA GLU A 143 -2.41 23.01 -4.06
C GLU A 143 -1.59 22.80 -5.34
N LYS A 144 -0.35 22.32 -5.22
CA LYS A 144 0.54 22.00 -6.33
C LYS A 144 0.61 20.49 -6.65
N MET A 145 -0.08 19.68 -5.85
CA MET A 145 -0.16 18.24 -6.07
C MET A 145 -0.71 17.93 -7.46
N ASN A 146 -0.09 17.00 -8.17
CA ASN A 146 -0.52 16.57 -9.50
C ASN A 146 -0.24 15.08 -9.71
N GLN A 147 -0.39 14.59 -10.95
CA GLN A 147 -0.23 13.17 -11.27
C GLN A 147 1.21 12.67 -11.11
N VAL A 148 2.23 13.53 -11.23
CA VAL A 148 3.61 13.15 -10.91
C VAL A 148 3.74 12.76 -9.43
N ASP A 149 3.10 13.51 -8.53
CA ASP A 149 3.06 13.18 -7.09
C ASP A 149 2.33 11.86 -6.84
N LEU A 150 1.23 11.62 -7.57
CA LEU A 150 0.51 10.34 -7.49
C LEU A 150 1.40 9.18 -7.93
N MET A 151 2.11 9.31 -9.06
CA MET A 151 3.04 8.29 -9.55
C MET A 151 4.20 8.08 -8.57
N GLN A 152 4.74 9.16 -7.99
CA GLN A 152 5.75 9.07 -6.94
C GLN A 152 5.22 8.33 -5.70
N ALA A 153 3.97 8.56 -5.29
CA ALA A 153 3.33 7.87 -4.17
C ALA A 153 3.13 6.37 -4.45
N ILE A 154 2.70 6.01 -5.68
CA ILE A 154 2.62 4.62 -6.13
C ILE A 154 4.00 3.96 -6.04
N ILE A 155 5.04 4.62 -6.55
CA ILE A 155 6.42 4.11 -6.50
C ILE A 155 6.87 3.85 -5.06
N VAL A 156 6.64 4.79 -4.14
CA VAL A 156 7.01 4.58 -2.73
C VAL A 156 6.21 3.43 -2.13
N ALA A 157 4.89 3.40 -2.31
CA ALA A 157 4.04 2.36 -1.73
C ALA A 157 4.40 0.96 -2.23
N VAL A 158 4.54 0.78 -3.54
CA VAL A 158 4.88 -0.52 -4.14
C VAL A 158 6.29 -0.95 -3.75
N ASN A 159 7.26 -0.04 -3.68
CA ASN A 159 8.58 -0.37 -3.16
C ASN A 159 8.54 -0.82 -1.69
N THR A 160 7.69 -0.22 -0.86
CA THR A 160 7.49 -0.69 0.52
C THR A 160 6.87 -2.09 0.54
N PHE A 161 5.87 -2.39 -0.31
CA PHE A 161 5.31 -3.75 -0.41
C PHE A 161 6.35 -4.76 -0.87
N ARG A 162 7.13 -4.44 -1.92
CA ARG A 162 8.21 -5.30 -2.43
C ARG A 162 9.27 -5.55 -1.37
N TYR A 163 9.64 -4.53 -0.59
CA TYR A 163 10.63 -4.66 0.47
C TYR A 163 10.22 -5.71 1.52
N TYR A 164 8.94 -5.72 1.90
CA TYR A 164 8.37 -6.65 2.88
C TYR A 164 7.75 -7.90 2.26
N ARG A 165 7.82 -8.09 0.93
CA ARG A 165 7.09 -9.15 0.21
C ARG A 165 7.29 -10.54 0.79
N GLY A 166 8.53 -10.86 1.14
CA GLY A 166 8.94 -12.14 1.74
C GLY A 166 9.25 -12.04 3.23
N ALA A 167 8.70 -11.06 3.94
CA ALA A 167 8.96 -10.91 5.37
C ALA A 167 8.45 -12.10 6.21
N ILE A 168 7.53 -12.90 5.67
CA ILE A 168 7.03 -14.14 6.29
C ILE A 168 7.23 -15.29 5.31
N HIS A 169 7.79 -16.39 5.80
CA HIS A 169 8.09 -17.56 4.99
C HIS A 169 6.81 -18.11 4.32
N ASN A 170 6.90 -18.40 3.02
CA ASN A 170 5.81 -18.90 2.17
C ASN A 170 4.56 -17.99 2.08
N ILE A 171 4.63 -16.72 2.48
CA ILE A 171 3.53 -15.77 2.31
C ILE A 171 3.98 -14.62 1.41
N ASP A 172 3.30 -14.44 0.28
CA ASP A 172 3.48 -13.27 -0.59
C ASP A 172 2.64 -12.11 -0.05
N LEU A 173 3.30 -11.14 0.60
CA LEU A 173 2.66 -9.98 1.21
C LEU A 173 2.36 -8.84 0.21
N LEU A 174 2.65 -9.06 -1.07
CA LEU A 174 2.38 -8.08 -2.09
C LEU A 174 0.86 -7.93 -2.31
N PRO A 175 0.30 -6.70 -2.24
CA PRO A 175 -1.11 -6.49 -2.51
C PRO A 175 -1.46 -6.94 -3.93
N LYS A 176 -2.64 -7.53 -4.04
CA LYS A 176 -3.24 -7.94 -5.30
C LYS A 176 -4.48 -7.11 -5.57
N VAL A 177 -4.63 -6.67 -6.80
CA VAL A 177 -5.78 -5.90 -7.29
C VAL A 177 -6.65 -6.85 -8.08
N PHE A 178 -7.96 -6.75 -7.89
CA PHE A 178 -8.91 -7.59 -8.60
C PHE A 178 -9.24 -6.98 -9.96
N ILE A 179 -8.87 -7.67 -11.04
CA ILE A 179 -9.10 -7.25 -12.43
C ILE A 179 -9.65 -8.44 -13.21
N ASN A 180 -10.78 -8.27 -13.88
CA ASN A 180 -11.37 -9.28 -14.79
C ASN A 180 -11.41 -10.71 -14.23
N ALA A 181 -11.90 -10.85 -12.99
CA ALA A 181 -12.00 -12.13 -12.26
C ALA A 181 -10.68 -12.77 -11.84
N GLN A 182 -9.57 -12.05 -11.94
CA GLN A 182 -8.25 -12.48 -11.48
C GLN A 182 -7.66 -11.48 -10.49
N PHE A 183 -6.71 -11.96 -9.68
CA PHE A 183 -5.98 -11.16 -8.71
C PHE A 183 -4.54 -11.01 -9.18
N ASP A 184 -4.23 -9.84 -9.74
CA ASP A 184 -2.91 -9.53 -10.25
C ASP A 184 -2.12 -8.71 -9.24
N ALA A 185 -0.81 -8.95 -9.21
CA ALA A 185 0.10 -8.29 -8.30
C ALA A 185 0.22 -6.80 -8.64
N VAL A 186 0.20 -5.96 -7.62
CA VAL A 186 0.15 -4.50 -7.80
C VAL A 186 1.42 -3.93 -8.45
N ASP A 187 2.56 -4.59 -8.31
CA ASP A 187 3.80 -4.19 -8.98
C ASP A 187 3.72 -4.42 -10.49
N LEU A 188 3.28 -5.61 -10.91
CA LEU A 188 3.03 -5.94 -12.32
C LEU A 188 2.05 -4.96 -12.94
N LEU A 189 0.92 -4.70 -12.27
CA LEU A 189 -0.08 -3.78 -12.79
C LEU A 189 0.42 -2.34 -12.89
N ALA A 190 1.30 -1.91 -11.98
CA ALA A 190 1.89 -0.58 -12.08
C ALA A 190 2.89 -0.50 -13.26
N GLU A 191 3.75 -1.50 -13.43
CA GLU A 191 4.74 -1.58 -14.52
C GLU A 191 4.11 -1.77 -15.91
N GLU A 192 3.06 -2.59 -16.02
CA GLU A 192 2.45 -2.95 -17.29
C GLU A 192 1.27 -2.04 -17.68
N VAL A 193 0.64 -1.35 -16.71
CA VAL A 193 -0.55 -0.54 -16.96
C VAL A 193 -0.33 0.93 -16.59
N LEU A 194 -0.02 1.24 -15.32
CA LEU A 194 0.00 2.64 -14.87
C LEU A 194 1.18 3.43 -15.44
N PHE A 195 2.39 2.86 -15.47
CA PHE A 195 3.58 3.54 -15.98
C PHE A 195 3.52 3.79 -17.49
N PRO A 196 3.14 2.81 -18.33
CA PRO A 196 2.97 3.03 -19.76
C PRO A 196 1.88 4.05 -20.05
N ALA A 197 0.70 3.92 -19.41
CA ALA A 197 -0.40 4.87 -19.60
C ALA A 197 -0.01 6.31 -19.23
N PHE A 198 0.66 6.50 -18.09
CA PHE A 198 1.14 7.82 -17.69
C PHE A 198 2.15 8.40 -18.69
N SER A 199 3.09 7.58 -19.17
CA SER A 199 4.10 7.97 -20.16
C SER A 199 3.47 8.36 -21.51
N GLU A 200 2.49 7.58 -21.98
CA GLU A 200 1.75 7.85 -23.21
C GLU A 200 0.95 9.16 -23.10
N ILE A 201 0.29 9.40 -21.97
CA ILE A 201 -0.46 10.65 -21.74
C ILE A 201 0.51 11.84 -21.76
N LEU A 202 1.66 11.76 -21.09
CA LEU A 202 2.67 12.83 -21.11
C LEU A 202 3.19 13.08 -22.54
N ALA A 203 3.53 12.02 -23.28
CA ALA A 203 4.03 12.12 -24.64
C ALA A 203 3.01 12.74 -25.59
N SER A 204 1.74 12.32 -25.51
CA SER A 204 0.64 12.88 -26.32
C SER A 204 0.42 14.38 -26.08
N ARG A 205 0.90 14.87 -24.94
CA ARG A 205 0.80 16.28 -24.50
C ARG A 205 2.10 17.05 -24.62
N GLN A 206 3.15 16.43 -25.17
CA GLN A 206 4.50 17.01 -25.28
C GLN A 206 5.05 17.46 -23.92
N MET A 207 4.76 16.69 -22.87
CA MET A 207 5.24 16.94 -21.52
C MET A 207 6.30 15.93 -21.11
N ALA A 208 7.19 16.34 -20.21
CA ALA A 208 8.22 15.49 -19.64
C ALA A 208 8.16 15.54 -18.11
N THR A 209 8.76 14.54 -17.46
CA THR A 209 8.91 14.49 -16.01
C THR A 209 10.29 13.96 -15.66
N ASP A 210 10.85 14.45 -14.55
CA ASP A 210 12.09 13.93 -13.98
C ASP A 210 11.85 12.66 -13.13
N LEU A 211 10.58 12.25 -12.96
CA LEU A 211 10.23 11.02 -12.24
C LEU A 211 10.71 9.80 -13.01
N LYS A 212 11.54 8.98 -12.37
CA LYS A 212 11.89 7.66 -12.89
C LYS A 212 10.78 6.66 -12.57
N LEU A 213 10.14 6.12 -13.61
CA LEU A 213 9.06 5.13 -13.51
C LEU A 213 9.63 3.72 -13.42
N GLU A 214 10.30 3.44 -12.31
CA GLU A 214 10.92 2.14 -12.03
C GLU A 214 10.82 1.81 -10.54
N PHE A 215 10.76 0.51 -10.24
CA PHE A 215 10.79 0.04 -8.86
C PHE A 215 12.22 -0.31 -8.43
N SER A 216 12.45 -0.15 -7.13
CA SER A 216 13.69 -0.56 -6.47
C SER A 216 13.78 -2.09 -6.43
N THR A 217 15.00 -2.61 -6.52
CA THR A 217 15.33 -4.01 -6.25
C THR A 217 15.66 -4.27 -4.78
N GLU A 218 15.64 -3.24 -3.94
CA GLU A 218 15.86 -3.34 -2.49
C GLU A 218 14.82 -4.27 -1.83
N SER A 219 15.29 -5.15 -0.96
CA SER A 219 14.46 -6.13 -0.24
C SER A 219 14.97 -6.31 1.19
N LEU A 220 14.10 -6.72 2.12
CA LEU A 220 14.50 -7.01 3.49
C LEU A 220 15.56 -8.13 3.57
N GLY A 221 15.49 -9.13 2.70
CA GLY A 221 16.47 -10.22 2.61
C GLY A 221 16.43 -11.25 3.74
N PHE A 222 15.51 -11.08 4.69
CA PHE A 222 15.27 -11.98 5.82
C PHE A 222 13.78 -12.27 5.94
N GLU A 223 13.44 -13.43 6.50
CA GLU A 223 12.06 -13.88 6.66
C GLU A 223 11.80 -14.42 8.06
N LEU A 224 10.55 -14.27 8.51
CA LEU A 224 10.03 -14.94 9.70
C LEU A 224 9.52 -16.32 9.33
N ASP A 225 10.11 -17.34 9.94
CA ASP A 225 9.59 -18.70 9.89
C ASP A 225 8.51 -18.88 10.97
N ILE A 226 7.27 -18.57 10.60
CA ILE A 226 6.07 -18.71 11.45
C ILE A 226 4.97 -19.44 10.67
N GLU A 227 4.18 -20.26 11.37
CA GLU A 227 3.02 -20.93 10.77
C GLU A 227 1.85 -19.94 10.65
N ALA A 228 1.80 -19.21 9.53
CA ALA A 228 0.74 -18.23 9.25
C ALA A 228 -0.06 -18.62 8.00
N ARG A 229 -1.35 -18.24 7.96
CA ARG A 229 -2.22 -18.38 6.79
C ARG A 229 -2.83 -17.04 6.44
N MET A 230 -2.78 -16.68 5.15
CA MET A 230 -3.37 -15.45 4.66
C MET A 230 -4.79 -15.67 4.14
N LEU A 231 -5.75 -14.90 4.66
CA LEU A 231 -7.09 -14.81 4.07
C LEU A 231 -7.27 -13.45 3.41
N ILE A 232 -7.50 -13.48 2.12
CA ILE A 232 -7.95 -12.32 1.36
C ILE A 232 -9.48 -12.39 1.35
N ARG A 233 -10.13 -11.53 2.12
CA ARG A 233 -11.59 -11.42 2.13
C ARG A 233 -11.99 -10.34 1.12
N HIS A 234 -12.73 -10.73 0.09
CA HIS A 234 -13.26 -9.79 -0.89
C HIS A 234 -14.79 -9.77 -0.76
N ASP A 235 -15.33 -8.71 -0.16
CA ASP A 235 -16.78 -8.48 -0.14
C ASP A 235 -17.17 -7.78 -1.46
N GLY A 236 -17.23 -8.53 -2.55
CA GLY A 236 -17.63 -8.01 -3.87
C GLY A 236 -18.11 -9.10 -4.82
N PRO A 237 -18.93 -8.77 -5.84
CA PRO A 237 -19.61 -9.78 -6.64
C PRO A 237 -18.65 -10.60 -7.51
N THR A 238 -18.94 -11.90 -7.64
CA THR A 238 -18.24 -12.86 -8.52
C THR A 238 -18.59 -12.62 -9.98
N PHE A 239 -17.58 -12.63 -10.86
CA PHE A 239 -17.74 -12.45 -12.32
C PHE A 239 -16.72 -13.31 -13.08
N PRO A 240 -16.92 -13.58 -14.39
CA PRO A 240 -16.26 -14.67 -15.10
C PRO A 240 -14.83 -14.34 -15.60
N GLU A 241 -14.02 -15.39 -15.74
CA GLU A 241 -12.57 -15.41 -16.06
C GLU A 241 -12.20 -14.80 -17.43
N HIS A 242 -11.04 -14.14 -17.50
CA HIS A 242 -10.44 -13.69 -18.77
C HIS A 242 -8.94 -14.05 -18.90
N ASN A 243 -8.51 -14.30 -20.14
CA ASN A 243 -7.17 -14.74 -20.55
C ASN A 243 -6.23 -13.51 -20.84
N PRO A 244 -4.92 -13.52 -20.49
CA PRO A 244 -4.14 -12.30 -20.20
C PRO A 244 -3.23 -11.76 -21.34
N SER A 245 -3.56 -11.96 -22.62
CA SER A 245 -2.69 -11.54 -23.73
C SER A 245 -3.33 -10.49 -24.64
N ASN A 246 -3.45 -9.22 -24.22
CA ASN A 246 -3.82 -8.17 -25.19
C ASN A 246 -3.57 -6.72 -24.75
N GLN A 247 -3.01 -5.90 -25.65
CA GLN A 247 -2.98 -4.41 -25.58
C GLN A 247 -4.38 -3.80 -25.42
N THR A 248 -5.42 -4.57 -25.67
CA THR A 248 -6.82 -4.24 -25.36
C THR A 248 -7.07 -4.05 -23.86
N ILE A 249 -6.20 -4.52 -22.94
CA ILE A 249 -6.38 -4.41 -21.48
C ILE A 249 -6.25 -2.96 -20.99
N VAL A 250 -5.34 -2.15 -21.54
CA VAL A 250 -5.22 -0.71 -21.19
C VAL A 250 -6.48 0.03 -21.64
N HIS A 251 -6.91 -0.19 -22.88
CA HIS A 251 -8.15 0.39 -23.40
C HIS A 251 -9.42 -0.16 -22.72
N ARG A 252 -9.43 -1.43 -22.26
CA ARG A 252 -10.56 -2.04 -21.51
C ARG A 252 -10.59 -1.65 -20.04
N LEU A 253 -9.47 -1.51 -19.33
CA LEU A 253 -9.45 -0.97 -17.96
C LEU A 253 -9.92 0.49 -17.97
N LEU A 254 -9.55 1.24 -19.02
CA LEU A 254 -10.09 2.57 -19.26
C LEU A 254 -11.61 2.51 -19.57
N ALA A 255 -12.10 1.55 -20.35
CA ALA A 255 -13.52 1.39 -20.69
C ALA A 255 -14.39 0.81 -19.54
N ASP A 256 -13.89 -0.13 -18.74
CA ASP A 256 -14.61 -0.78 -17.64
C ASP A 256 -14.75 0.14 -16.44
N ALA A 257 -13.73 0.96 -16.14
CA ALA A 257 -13.90 2.01 -15.15
C ALA A 257 -14.88 3.12 -15.61
N CYS A 258 -15.30 3.17 -16.88
CA CYS A 258 -16.44 4.02 -17.31
C CYS A 258 -17.81 3.46 -16.88
N THR A 259 -17.90 2.22 -16.38
CA THR A 259 -19.18 1.58 -16.00
C THR A 259 -19.43 1.51 -14.50
N ARG A 260 -18.44 1.84 -13.66
CA ARG A 260 -18.58 1.76 -12.20
C ARG A 260 -19.07 3.10 -11.62
N ARG A 261 -20.21 3.06 -10.92
CA ARG A 261 -20.66 4.17 -10.07
C ARG A 261 -19.75 4.25 -8.83
N PRO A 262 -19.45 5.47 -8.31
CA PRO A 262 -18.78 5.63 -7.03
C PRO A 262 -19.51 4.84 -5.93
N ILE A 263 -18.77 4.12 -5.10
CA ILE A 263 -19.34 3.40 -3.94
C ILE A 263 -19.85 4.45 -2.95
N ASP A 264 -21.10 4.30 -2.52
CA ASP A 264 -21.74 5.19 -1.55
C ASP A 264 -21.04 5.05 -0.18
N PRO A 265 -20.48 6.15 0.37
CA PRO A 265 -19.75 6.12 1.64
C PRO A 265 -20.64 5.71 2.84
N THR A 266 -21.96 5.71 2.70
CA THR A 266 -22.89 5.26 3.76
C THR A 266 -22.95 3.74 3.93
N ILE A 267 -22.41 2.97 2.98
CA ILE A 267 -22.33 1.49 3.04
C ILE A 267 -21.14 1.04 3.91
N PHE A 268 -20.19 1.94 4.20
CA PHE A 268 -19.03 1.67 5.06
C PHE A 268 -19.35 1.94 6.54
N LYS A 269 -20.05 1.00 7.19
CA LYS A 269 -20.05 0.92 8.67
C LYS A 269 -19.12 -0.21 9.09
N VAL A 270 -18.05 0.16 9.81
CA VAL A 270 -17.24 -0.80 10.56
C VAL A 270 -18.15 -1.43 11.63
N PRO A 271 -18.23 -2.77 11.75
CA PRO A 271 -19.03 -3.39 12.81
C PRO A 271 -18.49 -3.00 14.19
N ASP A 272 -19.37 -2.72 15.14
CA ASP A 272 -19.00 -2.55 16.55
C ASP A 272 -18.48 -3.91 17.08
N TYR A 273 -17.18 -4.01 17.31
CA TYR A 273 -16.60 -5.19 17.96
C TYR A 273 -16.67 -5.00 19.49
N THR A 274 -17.51 -5.78 20.17
CA THR A 274 -17.40 -5.98 21.62
C THR A 274 -16.40 -7.11 21.90
N ALA A 275 -15.24 -6.77 22.47
CA ALA A 275 -14.29 -7.75 22.97
C ALA A 275 -14.75 -8.27 24.35
N ASN A 276 -15.13 -9.53 24.44
CA ASN A 276 -15.40 -10.18 25.74
C ASN A 276 -14.11 -10.80 26.28
N ALA A 277 -13.58 -10.25 27.36
CA ALA A 277 -12.49 -10.87 28.11
C ALA A 277 -12.98 -12.17 28.75
N ARG A 278 -12.29 -13.30 28.49
CA ARG A 278 -12.53 -14.54 29.25
C ARG A 278 -11.97 -14.38 30.65
N SER A 279 -12.83 -14.37 31.66
CA SER A 279 -12.43 -14.52 33.06
C SER A 279 -11.83 -15.92 33.25
N THR A 280 -10.57 -16.00 33.65
CA THR A 280 -9.99 -17.24 34.17
C THR A 280 -10.62 -17.54 35.52
N GLY A 281 -11.63 -18.41 35.52
CA GLY A 281 -12.16 -19.00 36.74
C GLY A 281 -11.12 -19.95 37.35
N ASN A 282 -10.73 -19.66 38.59
CA ASN A 282 -10.03 -20.61 39.45
C ASN A 282 -11.02 -21.70 39.90
N SER A 283 -10.72 -22.95 39.55
CA SER A 283 -10.99 -24.16 40.35
C SER A 283 -10.31 -25.35 39.70
#